data_AF-A0A955EHD5-F1
#
_entry.id   AF-A0A955EHD5-F1
#
_cell.length_a   1.000
_cell.length_b   1.000
_cell.length_c   1.000
_cell.angle_alpha   90.00
_cell.angle_beta   90.00
_cell.angle_gamma   90.00
#
_symmetry.space_group_name_H-M   'P 1'
#
loop_
_entity.id
_entity.type
_entity.pdbx_description
1 polymer ?
#
loop_
_entity_poly.entity_id
_entity_poly.type
_entity_poly.pdbx_seq_one_letter_code
_entity_poly.pdbx_strand_id
1 'polypeptide(L)'
;LDYQKQERLRELLRDLENSVINGVAADIDPQGTQGVRRTMRGILPTIATHRYMPGDGILPDGDGAGDLLNEAMLNSAMRAVWEGSGARVDTIVVNGFQKRRINQFIAAARRYGAREESFRDLVSTYESDFGVCRVILSRWAPADSVLLLDSSRVDVMPLAGRAFHYRAQESGGDSAVGQIIGEYTLEMRNENAHGLVQGLAIN
;
A
#
# COMPACT_ATOMS: atom_id res chain seq x y z
N LEU A 1 -10.88 31.40 -4.25
CA LEU A 1 -9.67 30.76 -4.83
C LEU A 1 -9.09 29.70 -3.89
N ASP A 2 -8.93 29.97 -2.59
CA ASP A 2 -8.25 29.03 -1.68
C ASP A 2 -9.00 27.72 -1.42
N TYR A 3 -10.34 27.75 -1.40
CA TYR A 3 -11.16 26.53 -1.39
C TYR A 3 -10.84 25.62 -2.58
N GLN A 4 -10.76 26.19 -3.79
CA GLN A 4 -10.41 25.44 -5.01
C GLN A 4 -8.98 24.90 -4.95
N LYS A 5 -8.03 25.65 -4.38
CA LYS A 5 -6.65 25.16 -4.16
C LYS A 5 -6.62 23.95 -3.22
N GLN A 6 -7.39 24.00 -2.13
CA GLN A 6 -7.46 22.91 -1.15
C GLN A 6 -8.06 21.64 -1.76
N GLU A 7 -9.16 21.76 -2.51
CA GLU A 7 -9.78 20.61 -3.17
C GLU A 7 -8.85 19.99 -4.22
N ARG A 8 -8.18 20.81 -5.04
CA ARG A 8 -7.20 20.31 -6.01
C ARG A 8 -5.98 19.68 -5.36
N LEU A 9 -5.49 20.22 -4.24
CA LEU A 9 -4.39 19.59 -3.50
C LEU A 9 -4.79 18.22 -2.95
N ARG A 10 -6.01 18.07 -2.42
CA ARG A 10 -6.52 16.78 -1.94
C ARG A 10 -6.65 15.76 -3.07
N GLU A 11 -7.12 16.20 -4.23
CA GLU A 11 -7.18 15.36 -5.44
C GLU A 11 -5.79 14.88 -5.85
N LEU A 12 -4.81 15.80 -5.94
CA LEU A 12 -3.42 15.47 -6.27
C LEU A 12 -2.77 14.51 -5.26
N LEU A 13 -3.04 14.67 -3.97
CA LEU A 13 -2.56 13.74 -2.94
C LEU A 13 -3.16 12.33 -3.11
N ARG A 14 -4.45 12.26 -3.49
CA ARG A 14 -5.12 10.98 -3.75
C ARG A 14 -4.57 10.29 -5.00
N ASP A 15 -4.25 11.06 -6.03
CA ASP A 15 -3.64 10.55 -7.26
C ASP A 15 -2.18 10.15 -7.04
N LEU A 16 -1.47 10.86 -6.15
CA LEU A 16 -0.14 10.48 -5.68
C LEU A 16 -0.18 9.13 -4.95
N GLU A 17 -1.14 8.92 -4.04
CA GLU A 17 -1.32 7.64 -3.34
C GLU A 17 -1.49 6.48 -4.34
N ASN A 18 -2.32 6.67 -5.36
CA ASN A 18 -2.49 5.66 -6.42
C ASN A 18 -1.19 5.39 -7.18
N SER A 19 -0.45 6.45 -7.51
CA SER A 19 0.83 6.35 -8.23
C SER A 19 1.92 5.70 -7.37
N VAL A 20 1.91 5.91 -6.05
CA VAL A 20 2.83 5.26 -5.09
C VAL A 20 2.58 3.76 -5.03
N ILE A 21 1.32 3.32 -4.99
CA ILE A 21 0.98 1.90 -4.84
C ILE A 21 1.09 1.16 -6.18
N ASN A 22 0.42 1.68 -7.21
CA ASN A 22 0.20 1.00 -8.49
C ASN A 22 1.05 1.53 -9.64
N GLY A 23 1.87 2.57 -9.43
CA GLY A 23 2.65 3.18 -10.50
C GLY A 23 3.54 2.17 -11.19
N VAL A 24 3.65 2.24 -12.51
CA VAL A 24 4.52 1.38 -13.33
C VAL A 24 5.52 2.26 -14.05
N ALA A 25 6.81 1.91 -13.97
CA ALA A 25 7.84 2.56 -14.77
C ALA A 25 7.84 2.02 -16.20
N ALA A 26 8.24 2.83 -17.17
CA ALA A 26 8.41 2.38 -18.54
C ALA A 26 9.61 1.42 -18.65
N ASP A 27 9.40 0.27 -19.30
CA ASP A 27 10.33 -0.87 -19.31
C ASP A 27 11.54 -0.69 -20.26
N ILE A 28 11.37 0.02 -21.39
CA ILE A 28 12.35 0.02 -22.49
C ILE A 28 12.68 1.43 -23.02
N ASP A 29 11.74 2.39 -22.97
CA ASP A 29 11.96 3.74 -23.49
C ASP A 29 11.44 4.80 -22.50
N PRO A 30 12.29 5.75 -22.04
CA PRO A 30 11.83 6.85 -21.18
C PRO A 30 10.83 7.78 -21.90
N GLN A 31 10.63 7.61 -23.21
CA GLN A 31 9.68 8.39 -24.02
C GLN A 31 8.25 7.83 -24.03
N GLY A 32 7.99 6.55 -23.74
CA GLY A 32 6.62 5.99 -23.68
C GLY A 32 5.77 6.09 -24.97
N THR A 33 4.67 5.33 -25.06
CA THR A 33 3.71 5.36 -26.18
C THR A 33 2.39 6.06 -25.77
N GLN A 34 1.57 6.49 -26.74
CA GLN A 34 0.35 7.30 -26.49
C GLN A 34 -0.71 6.64 -25.58
N GLY A 35 -0.63 5.33 -25.32
CA GLY A 35 -1.60 4.58 -24.50
C GLY A 35 -1.14 4.27 -23.07
N VAL A 36 0.13 4.48 -22.72
CA VAL A 36 0.68 4.09 -21.41
C VAL A 36 0.84 5.33 -20.53
N ARG A 37 0.15 5.36 -19.38
CA ARG A 37 0.35 6.40 -18.37
C ARG A 37 1.79 6.34 -17.86
N ARG A 38 2.51 7.46 -17.97
CA ARG A 38 3.87 7.60 -17.43
C ARG A 38 3.77 7.87 -15.93
N THR A 39 4.26 6.96 -15.11
CA THR A 39 4.30 7.10 -13.65
C THR A 39 5.65 6.64 -13.13
N MET A 40 5.99 7.05 -11.91
CA MET A 40 7.10 6.42 -11.19
C MET A 40 6.81 4.93 -10.94
N ARG A 41 7.85 4.12 -10.70
CA ARG A 41 7.64 2.75 -10.25
C ARG A 41 7.08 2.78 -8.83
N GLY A 42 5.90 2.21 -8.65
CA GLY A 42 5.22 2.09 -7.38
C GLY A 42 5.71 0.88 -6.57
N ILE A 43 5.11 0.69 -5.40
CA ILE A 43 5.47 -0.35 -4.44
C ILE A 43 5.21 -1.73 -5.04
N LEU A 44 4.02 -1.96 -5.62
CA LEU A 44 3.63 -3.27 -6.15
C LEU A 44 4.61 -3.85 -7.18
N PRO A 45 4.97 -3.13 -8.27
CA PRO A 45 5.94 -3.65 -9.24
C PRO A 45 7.39 -3.61 -8.75
N THR A 46 7.68 -2.97 -7.62
CA THR A 46 9.03 -3.02 -7.05
C THR A 46 9.28 -4.33 -6.31
N ILE A 47 8.25 -4.98 -5.76
CA ILE A 47 8.37 -6.27 -5.08
C ILE A 47 8.31 -7.42 -6.11
N ALA A 48 9.44 -8.08 -6.30
CA ALA A 48 9.65 -9.22 -7.19
C ALA A 48 10.02 -10.51 -6.44
N THR A 49 10.82 -10.43 -5.37
CA THR A 49 11.36 -11.60 -4.66
C THR A 49 10.34 -12.26 -3.72
N HIS A 50 9.75 -11.48 -2.82
CA HIS A 50 8.76 -11.94 -1.86
C HIS A 50 7.35 -11.73 -2.38
N ARG A 51 7.05 -12.38 -3.50
CA ARG A 51 5.74 -12.37 -4.13
C ARG A 51 5.13 -13.75 -4.00
N TYR A 52 4.01 -13.85 -3.30
CA TYR A 52 3.40 -15.11 -2.94
C TYR A 52 1.96 -15.19 -3.42
N MET A 53 1.54 -16.40 -3.78
CA MET A 53 0.16 -16.74 -4.08
C MET A 53 -0.35 -17.81 -3.11
N PRO A 54 -1.67 -17.91 -2.87
CA PRO A 54 -2.24 -19.05 -2.15
C PRO A 54 -1.80 -20.37 -2.79
N GLY A 55 -1.31 -21.31 -1.98
CA GLY A 55 -0.89 -22.63 -2.45
C GLY A 55 0.50 -22.70 -3.11
N ASP A 56 1.30 -21.63 -3.09
CA ASP A 56 2.63 -21.56 -3.72
C ASP A 56 3.74 -22.33 -2.94
N GLY A 57 3.37 -23.33 -2.14
CA GLY A 57 4.25 -24.16 -1.31
C GLY A 57 4.89 -23.47 -0.10
N ILE A 58 5.20 -22.17 -0.20
CA ILE A 58 5.64 -21.32 0.91
C ILE A 58 4.45 -20.88 1.75
N LEU A 59 3.34 -20.55 1.09
CA LEU A 59 2.07 -20.25 1.76
C LEU A 59 1.21 -21.51 1.83
N PRO A 60 0.57 -21.79 2.99
CA PRO A 60 -0.47 -22.78 3.05
C PRO A 60 -1.66 -22.37 2.18
N ASP A 61 -2.53 -23.33 1.88
CA ASP A 61 -3.80 -23.03 1.24
C ASP A 61 -4.63 -22.08 2.11
N GLY A 62 -5.35 -21.18 1.44
CA GLY A 62 -6.31 -20.29 2.07
C GLY A 62 -7.55 -21.02 2.55
N ASP A 63 -8.42 -20.29 3.23
CA ASP A 63 -9.74 -20.83 3.62
C ASP A 63 -10.65 -20.98 2.38
N GLY A 64 -11.79 -21.67 2.55
CA GLY A 64 -12.79 -21.80 1.48
C GLY A 64 -12.29 -22.63 0.30
N ALA A 65 -12.18 -22.00 -0.88
CA ALA A 65 -11.71 -22.66 -2.10
C ALA A 65 -10.16 -22.75 -2.18
N GLY A 66 -9.44 -22.37 -1.12
CA GLY A 66 -7.98 -22.37 -1.06
C GLY A 66 -7.37 -20.99 -1.33
N ASP A 67 -8.17 -19.96 -1.57
CA ASP A 67 -7.76 -18.63 -2.01
C ASP A 67 -8.14 -17.50 -1.06
N LEU A 68 -8.94 -17.78 -0.02
CA LEU A 68 -9.26 -16.79 1.00
C LEU A 68 -8.07 -16.58 1.92
N LEU A 69 -7.72 -15.31 2.17
CA LEU A 69 -6.73 -14.97 3.18
C LEU A 69 -7.11 -15.65 4.50
N ASN A 70 -6.14 -16.27 5.17
CA ASN A 70 -6.26 -16.76 6.53
C ASN A 70 -5.03 -16.32 7.36
N GLU A 71 -5.09 -16.55 8.67
CA GLU A 71 -4.00 -16.18 9.58
C GLU A 71 -2.70 -16.94 9.28
N ALA A 72 -2.80 -18.23 8.94
CA ALA A 72 -1.64 -19.05 8.63
C ALA A 72 -0.88 -18.53 7.39
N MET A 73 -1.59 -18.07 6.36
CA MET A 73 -0.99 -17.43 5.19
C MET A 73 -0.29 -16.13 5.54
N LEU A 74 -0.94 -15.25 6.33
CA LEU A 74 -0.35 -13.97 6.71
C LEU A 74 0.94 -14.17 7.53
N ASN A 75 0.91 -15.08 8.51
CA ASN A 75 2.07 -15.42 9.32
C ASN A 75 3.18 -16.10 8.51
N SER A 76 2.83 -16.98 7.56
CA SER A 76 3.82 -17.62 6.69
C SER A 76 4.48 -16.62 5.74
N ALA A 77 3.72 -15.65 5.22
CA ALA A 77 4.28 -14.56 4.40
C ALA A 77 5.24 -13.67 5.23
N MET A 78 4.86 -13.32 6.46
CA MET A 78 5.72 -12.54 7.37
C MET A 78 6.98 -13.32 7.76
N ARG A 79 6.86 -14.63 7.99
CA ARG A 79 7.99 -15.52 8.24
C ARG A 79 8.97 -15.52 7.08
N ALA A 80 8.47 -15.66 5.86
CA ALA A 80 9.32 -15.71 4.67
C ALA A 80 10.09 -14.38 4.47
N VAL A 81 9.44 -13.24 4.69
CA VAL A 81 10.11 -11.92 4.67
C VAL A 81 11.18 -11.82 5.77
N TRP A 82 10.88 -12.29 6.98
CA TRP A 82 11.81 -12.31 8.11
C TRP A 82 13.04 -13.20 7.82
N GLU A 83 12.84 -14.42 7.31
CA GLU A 83 13.92 -15.35 6.98
C GLU A 83 14.77 -14.85 5.79
N GLY A 84 14.15 -14.21 4.79
CA GLY A 84 14.84 -13.72 3.60
C GLY A 84 15.63 -12.42 3.78
N SER A 85 15.28 -11.59 4.77
CA SER A 85 15.87 -10.24 4.92
C SER A 85 16.28 -9.84 6.33
N GLY A 86 15.82 -10.56 7.36
CA GLY A 86 15.93 -10.15 8.76
C GLY A 86 15.16 -8.88 9.11
N ALA A 87 14.33 -8.37 8.18
CA ALA A 87 13.54 -7.17 8.39
C ALA A 87 12.22 -7.50 9.10
N ARG A 88 11.74 -6.54 9.90
CA ARG A 88 10.46 -6.64 10.59
C ARG A 88 9.41 -5.88 9.81
N VAL A 89 8.41 -6.59 9.30
CA VAL A 89 7.21 -5.97 8.74
C VAL A 89 6.48 -5.25 9.87
N ASP A 90 6.17 -3.97 9.67
CA ASP A 90 5.47 -3.13 10.66
C ASP A 90 4.18 -2.52 10.09
N THR A 91 3.98 -2.60 8.78
CA THR A 91 2.88 -1.95 8.08
C THR A 91 2.28 -2.91 7.06
N ILE A 92 0.98 -3.14 7.18
CA ILE A 92 0.21 -3.96 6.25
C ILE A 92 -0.73 -3.04 5.48
N VAL A 93 -0.68 -3.02 4.16
CA VAL A 93 -1.58 -2.20 3.32
C VAL A 93 -2.53 -3.11 2.55
N VAL A 94 -3.83 -2.86 2.69
CA VAL A 94 -4.89 -3.72 2.13
C VAL A 94 -6.09 -2.91 1.63
N ASN A 95 -6.88 -3.53 0.76
CA ASN A 95 -8.22 -3.06 0.41
C ASN A 95 -9.27 -3.51 1.46
N GLY A 96 -10.50 -3.00 1.35
CA GLY A 96 -11.59 -3.24 2.28
C GLY A 96 -11.98 -4.70 2.46
N PHE A 97 -11.97 -5.52 1.39
CA PHE A 97 -12.30 -6.94 1.51
C PHE A 97 -11.29 -7.69 2.39
N GLN A 98 -10.00 -7.57 2.08
CA GLN A 98 -8.93 -8.20 2.88
C GLN A 98 -8.87 -7.64 4.30
N LYS A 99 -9.15 -6.34 4.49
CA LYS A 99 -9.26 -5.76 5.84
C LYS A 99 -10.36 -6.43 6.67
N ARG A 100 -11.52 -6.72 6.07
CA ARG A 100 -12.60 -7.46 6.76
C ARG A 100 -12.17 -8.87 7.15
N ARG A 101 -11.42 -9.56 6.28
CA ARG A 101 -10.85 -10.88 6.58
C ARG A 101 -9.86 -10.82 7.75
N ILE A 102 -8.90 -9.90 7.73
CA ILE A 102 -7.96 -9.70 8.84
C ILE A 102 -8.69 -9.43 10.16
N ASN A 103 -9.74 -8.59 10.13
CA ASN A 103 -10.55 -8.32 11.31
C ASN A 103 -11.28 -9.57 11.84
N GLN A 104 -11.67 -10.51 10.96
CA GLN A 104 -12.29 -11.77 11.38
C GLN A 104 -11.30 -12.66 12.16
N PHE A 105 -10.04 -12.75 11.72
CA PHE A 105 -9.02 -13.54 12.43
C PHE A 105 -8.70 -12.94 13.80
N ILE A 106 -8.52 -11.62 13.86
CA ILE A 106 -8.29 -10.90 15.12
C ILE A 106 -9.48 -11.10 16.08
N ALA A 107 -10.71 -11.05 15.57
CA ALA A 107 -11.90 -11.27 16.40
C ALA A 107 -12.03 -12.71 16.89
N ALA A 108 -11.62 -13.70 16.09
CA ALA A 108 -11.61 -15.11 16.49
C ALA A 108 -10.58 -15.37 17.60
N ALA A 109 -9.36 -14.84 17.49
CA ALA A 109 -8.31 -14.95 18.50
C ALA A 109 -8.73 -14.31 19.84
N ARG A 110 -9.38 -13.15 19.82
CA ARG A 110 -9.86 -12.44 21.02
C ARG A 110 -10.98 -13.15 21.77
N ARG A 111 -11.73 -14.07 21.16
CA ARG A 111 -12.78 -14.84 21.85
C ARG A 111 -12.23 -15.83 22.88
N TYR A 112 -10.92 -16.08 22.89
CA TYR A 112 -10.26 -17.00 23.82
C TYR A 112 -9.49 -16.32 24.96
N GLY A 113 -9.34 -14.98 24.95
CA GLY A 113 -8.70 -14.21 26.03
C GLY A 113 -9.72 -13.53 26.94
N ALA A 114 -9.44 -13.47 28.24
CA ALA A 114 -10.29 -12.81 29.22
C ALA A 114 -10.60 -11.36 28.81
N ARG A 115 -11.88 -10.99 28.87
CA ARG A 115 -12.39 -9.65 28.58
C ARG A 115 -11.76 -8.62 29.53
N GLU A 116 -10.92 -7.74 29.00
CA GLU A 116 -10.69 -6.42 29.60
C GLU A 116 -10.41 -5.34 28.54
N GLU A 117 -11.32 -4.37 28.54
CA GLU A 117 -11.23 -2.94 28.19
C GLU A 117 -10.37 -2.46 27.01
N SER A 118 -11.03 -2.20 25.87
CA SER A 118 -11.40 -0.84 25.46
C SER A 118 -11.87 -0.86 24.00
N PHE A 119 -13.14 -0.50 23.82
CA PHE A 119 -13.74 -0.30 22.51
C PHE A 119 -13.23 1.04 21.95
N ARG A 120 -12.03 1.03 21.36
CA ARG A 120 -11.50 2.13 20.55
C ARG A 120 -11.16 1.60 19.16
N ASP A 121 -12.21 1.55 18.35
CA ASP A 121 -12.14 1.65 16.89
C ASP A 121 -11.17 2.80 16.55
N LEU A 122 -10.06 2.55 15.83
CA LEU A 122 -9.36 3.49 14.93
C LEU A 122 -7.94 3.09 14.49
N VAL A 123 -7.28 2.10 15.09
CA VAL A 123 -6.00 1.56 14.57
C VAL A 123 -6.02 0.04 14.64
N SER A 124 -6.26 -0.61 13.50
CA SER A 124 -6.21 -2.07 13.39
C SER A 124 -4.75 -2.51 13.45
N THR A 125 -4.27 -2.79 14.65
CA THR A 125 -2.97 -3.43 14.88
C THR A 125 -3.15 -4.95 14.82
N TYR A 126 -2.31 -5.62 14.05
CA TYR A 126 -2.19 -7.07 13.98
C TYR A 126 -0.92 -7.49 14.73
N GLU A 127 -1.04 -8.42 15.66
CA GLU A 127 0.09 -8.97 16.40
C GLU A 127 0.34 -10.40 15.90
N SER A 128 1.56 -10.64 15.43
CA SER A 128 2.03 -11.92 14.93
C SER A 128 3.29 -12.34 15.71
N ASP A 129 3.69 -13.60 15.54
CA ASP A 129 4.95 -14.12 16.09
C ASP A 129 6.20 -13.36 15.59
N PHE A 130 6.10 -12.71 14.43
CA PHE A 130 7.18 -11.93 13.80
C PHE A 130 7.10 -10.43 14.13
N GLY A 131 6.04 -10.01 14.82
CA GLY A 131 5.91 -8.67 15.36
C GLY A 131 4.55 -8.02 15.19
N VAL A 132 4.52 -6.75 15.56
CA VAL A 132 3.32 -5.93 15.61
C VAL A 132 3.24 -5.09 14.35
N CYS A 133 2.17 -5.27 13.58
CA CYS A 133 1.92 -4.58 12.32
C CYS A 133 0.72 -3.64 12.43
N ARG A 134 0.82 -2.45 11.85
CA ARG A 134 -0.31 -1.54 11.65
C ARG A 134 -0.98 -1.85 10.31
N VAL A 135 -2.27 -2.15 10.32
CA VAL A 135 -3.06 -2.43 9.12
C VAL A 135 -3.69 -1.13 8.60
N ILE A 136 -3.17 -0.62 7.47
CA ILE A 136 -3.64 0.56 6.75
C ILE A 136 -4.62 0.13 5.66
N LEU A 137 -5.77 0.83 5.61
CA LEU A 137 -6.75 0.67 4.55
C LEU A 137 -6.42 1.66 3.42
N SER A 138 -6.18 1.15 2.21
CA SER A 138 -6.10 1.98 1.01
C SER A 138 -7.08 1.48 -0.04
N ARG A 139 -7.76 2.42 -0.71
CA ARG A 139 -8.66 2.12 -1.83
C ARG A 139 -7.90 1.71 -3.09
N TRP A 140 -6.64 2.10 -3.18
CA TRP A 140 -5.80 1.90 -4.35
C TRP A 140 -5.01 0.59 -4.27
N ALA A 141 -4.92 -0.04 -3.09
CA ALA A 141 -4.44 -1.41 -2.98
C ALA A 141 -5.37 -2.35 -3.78
N PRO A 142 -4.84 -3.24 -4.65
CA PRO A 142 -5.65 -4.24 -5.34
C PRO A 142 -6.41 -5.12 -4.34
N ALA A 143 -7.67 -5.46 -4.67
CA ALA A 143 -8.56 -6.16 -3.75
C ALA A 143 -8.12 -7.60 -3.46
N ASP A 144 -7.37 -8.22 -4.36
CA ASP A 144 -6.80 -9.56 -4.29
C ASP A 144 -5.41 -9.58 -3.64
N SER A 145 -4.95 -8.45 -3.08
CA SER A 145 -3.58 -8.29 -2.61
C SER A 145 -3.46 -7.81 -1.17
N VAL A 146 -2.38 -8.22 -0.51
CA VAL A 146 -1.93 -7.75 0.80
C VAL A 146 -0.46 -7.37 0.69
N LEU A 147 -0.16 -6.10 0.98
CA LEU A 147 1.20 -5.58 1.02
C LEU A 147 1.75 -5.66 2.44
N LEU A 148 2.95 -6.21 2.59
CA LEU A 148 3.72 -6.30 3.82
C LEU A 148 4.93 -5.39 3.70
N LEU A 149 4.98 -4.32 4.48
CA LEU A 149 5.99 -3.27 4.37
C LEU A 149 6.72 -3.04 5.71
N ASP A 150 8.01 -2.71 5.59
CA ASP A 150 8.82 -2.08 6.63
C ASP A 150 8.83 -0.57 6.38
N SER A 151 8.11 0.19 7.22
CA SER A 151 7.95 1.63 7.04
C SER A 151 9.26 2.42 7.15
N SER A 152 10.30 1.86 7.78
CA SER A 152 11.61 2.52 7.88
C SER A 152 12.39 2.54 6.55
N ARG A 153 11.93 1.77 5.57
CA ARG A 153 12.61 1.57 4.26
C ARG A 153 11.82 2.08 3.07
N VAL A 154 10.65 2.66 3.32
CA VAL A 154 9.78 3.25 2.29
C VAL A 154 9.59 4.73 2.60
N ASP A 155 9.96 5.59 1.66
CA ASP A 155 9.74 7.03 1.77
C ASP A 155 9.16 7.60 0.47
N VAL A 156 8.29 8.59 0.59
CA VAL A 156 7.67 9.31 -0.54
C VAL A 156 8.12 10.75 -0.44
N MET A 157 9.05 11.12 -1.30
CA MET A 157 9.72 12.42 -1.22
C MET A 157 9.52 13.26 -2.49
N PRO A 158 9.40 14.58 -2.36
CA PRO A 158 9.41 15.45 -3.51
C PRO A 158 10.82 15.49 -4.11
N LEU A 159 10.92 15.63 -5.43
CA LEU A 159 12.20 15.99 -6.06
C LEU A 159 12.65 17.35 -5.52
N ALA A 160 13.97 17.56 -5.46
CA ALA A 160 14.54 18.76 -4.84
C ALA A 160 13.93 20.05 -5.41
N GLY A 161 13.27 20.83 -4.55
CA GLY A 161 12.59 22.08 -4.93
C GLY A 161 11.27 21.90 -5.70
N ARG A 162 10.73 20.69 -5.80
CA ARG A 162 9.50 20.35 -6.55
C ARG A 162 8.37 19.84 -5.66
N ALA A 163 8.36 20.21 -4.38
CA ALA A 163 7.20 19.97 -3.52
C ALA A 163 5.94 20.67 -4.07
N PHE A 164 4.75 20.18 -3.68
CA PHE A 164 3.50 20.79 -4.11
C PHE A 164 3.45 22.28 -3.78
N HIS A 165 3.34 23.10 -4.81
CA HIS A 165 3.18 24.55 -4.67
C HIS A 165 2.20 25.08 -5.71
N TYR A 166 1.57 26.20 -5.37
CA TYR A 166 0.68 26.90 -6.27
C TYR A 166 1.47 27.87 -7.14
N ARG A 167 1.22 27.83 -8.45
CA ARG A 167 1.75 28.77 -9.43
C ARG A 167 0.59 29.50 -10.11
N ALA A 168 0.53 30.81 -9.93
CA ALA A 168 -0.41 31.66 -10.65
C ALA A 168 -0.08 31.64 -12.15
N GLN A 169 -1.11 31.66 -12.99
CA GLN A 169 -1.00 31.80 -14.43
C GLN A 169 -1.67 33.10 -14.86
N GLU A 170 -1.22 33.67 -15.98
CA GLU A 170 -1.89 34.85 -16.55
C GLU A 170 -3.32 34.49 -16.95
N SER A 171 -4.27 35.37 -16.63
CA SER A 171 -5.65 35.23 -17.03
C SER A 171 -5.91 35.96 -18.35
N GLY A 172 -6.74 35.37 -19.21
CA GLY A 172 -7.20 36.02 -20.44
C GLY A 172 -8.39 36.99 -20.24
N GLY A 173 -8.65 37.45 -19.01
CA GLY A 173 -9.80 38.27 -18.62
C GLY A 173 -9.93 38.43 -17.10
N ASP A 174 -11.13 38.73 -16.59
CA ASP A 174 -11.41 38.98 -15.15
C ASP A 174 -11.37 37.72 -14.25
N SER A 175 -10.95 36.57 -14.77
CA SER A 175 -10.83 35.33 -14.01
C SER A 175 -9.47 35.19 -13.34
N ALA A 176 -9.38 34.45 -12.23
CA ALA A 176 -8.11 34.07 -11.63
C ALA A 176 -7.78 32.62 -11.99
N VAL A 177 -6.64 32.39 -12.63
CA VAL A 177 -6.20 31.07 -13.10
C VAL A 177 -4.85 30.71 -12.47
N GLY A 178 -4.65 29.42 -12.17
CA GLY A 178 -3.37 28.91 -11.71
C GLY A 178 -3.38 27.40 -11.60
N GLN A 179 -2.21 26.83 -11.32
CA GLN A 179 -1.98 25.41 -11.27
C GLN A 179 -1.26 25.03 -9.97
N ILE A 180 -1.50 23.82 -9.48
CA ILE A 180 -0.72 23.20 -8.41
C ILE A 180 0.19 22.19 -9.06
N ILE A 181 1.49 22.33 -8.84
CA ILE A 181 2.52 21.45 -9.42
C ILE A 181 3.34 20.87 -8.29
N GLY A 182 3.64 19.59 -8.37
CA GLY A 182 4.63 18.92 -7.53
C GLY A 182 5.10 17.65 -8.22
N GLU A 183 6.36 17.30 -8.01
CA GLU A 183 6.98 16.09 -8.54
C GLU A 183 7.47 15.28 -7.35
N TYR A 184 6.94 14.07 -7.21
CA TYR A 184 7.27 13.15 -6.12
C TYR A 184 7.84 11.86 -6.70
N THR A 185 8.69 11.21 -5.92
CA THR A 185 9.25 9.90 -6.21
C THR A 185 9.10 8.98 -5.00
N LEU A 186 9.15 7.67 -5.26
CA LEU A 186 9.17 6.64 -4.24
C LEU A 186 10.62 6.19 -4.03
N GLU A 187 11.10 6.29 -2.79
CA GLU A 187 12.32 5.63 -2.35
C GLU A 187 11.95 4.34 -1.62
N MET A 188 12.32 3.20 -2.21
CA MET A 188 12.14 1.89 -1.60
C MET A 188 13.50 1.22 -1.47
N ARG A 189 13.95 1.02 -0.22
CA ARG A 189 15.25 0.45 0.11
C ARG A 189 15.10 -1.01 0.47
N ASN A 190 16.02 -1.85 0.01
CA ASN A 190 16.04 -3.28 0.31
C ASN A 190 14.68 -3.96 0.05
N GLU A 191 14.41 -4.27 -1.21
CA GLU A 191 13.19 -4.93 -1.64
C GLU A 191 12.82 -6.16 -0.80
N ASN A 192 13.80 -6.97 -0.41
CA ASN A 192 13.59 -8.19 0.38
C ASN A 192 13.00 -7.90 1.77
N ALA A 193 13.05 -6.67 2.28
CA ALA A 193 12.37 -6.29 3.53
C ALA A 193 10.85 -6.18 3.40
N HIS A 194 10.33 -6.30 2.18
CA HIS A 194 8.93 -6.18 1.85
C HIS A 194 8.38 -7.51 1.32
N GLY A 195 7.06 -7.64 1.33
CA GLY A 195 6.37 -8.81 0.82
C GLY A 195 5.03 -8.45 0.22
N LEU A 196 4.56 -9.32 -0.68
CA LEU A 196 3.33 -9.13 -1.42
C LEU A 196 2.62 -10.48 -1.54
N VAL A 197 1.43 -10.58 -0.97
CA VAL A 197 0.53 -11.72 -1.20
C VAL A 197 -0.51 -11.30 -2.23
N GLN A 198 -0.69 -12.08 -3.29
CA GLN A 198 -1.58 -11.78 -4.41
C GLN A 198 -2.39 -13.00 -4.83
N GLY A 199 -3.44 -12.80 -5.63
CA GLY A 199 -4.33 -13.89 -6.05
C GLY A 199 -5.29 -14.34 -4.96
N LEU A 200 -5.56 -13.48 -3.98
CA LEU A 200 -6.56 -13.76 -2.94
C LEU A 200 -7.97 -13.59 -3.49
N ALA A 201 -8.90 -14.40 -2.98
CA ALA A 201 -10.31 -14.22 -3.29
C ALA A 201 -10.80 -12.82 -2.86
N ILE A 202 -11.73 -12.29 -3.66
CA ILE A 202 -12.27 -10.92 -3.52
C ILE A 202 -13.76 -10.90 -3.19
N ASN A 203 -14.41 -12.07 -3.11
CA ASN A 203 -15.85 -12.24 -2.88
C ASN A 203 -16.13 -13.23 -1.75
#